data_AF-A0A949F5Z3-F1
#
_entry.id   AF-A0A949F5Z3-F1
#
_cell.length_a   1.000
_cell.length_b   1.000
_cell.length_c   1.000
_cell.angle_alpha   90.00
_cell.angle_beta   90.00
_cell.angle_gamma   90.00
#
_symmetry.space_group_name_H-M   'P 1'
#
loop_
_entity.id
_entity.type
_entity.pdbx_description
1 polymer ?
#
loop_
_entity_poly.entity_id
_entity_poly.type
_entity_poly.pdbx_seq_one_letter_code
_entity_poly.pdbx_strand_id
1 'polypeptide(L)' 'MAEKVEKAGIKREKGYLYYLDKQGDVSRAKMARGGKKGGKPEKVTKAGVKREEGYLYFIDKQGDISRAKMARRGKKKK' A
#
# COMPACT_ATOMS: atom_id res chain seq x y z
N MET A 1 -8.47 -11.00 9.22
CA MET A 1 -9.10 -9.69 9.50
C MET A 1 -8.04 -8.62 9.27
N ALA A 2 -8.40 -7.51 8.63
CA ALA A 2 -7.49 -6.37 8.50
C ALA A 2 -7.77 -5.38 9.62
N GLU A 3 -6.72 -4.82 10.21
CA GLU A 3 -6.80 -3.82 11.27
C GLU A 3 -6.39 -2.46 10.71
N LYS A 4 -7.13 -1.41 11.05
CA LYS A 4 -6.75 -0.04 10.70
C LYS A 4 -5.62 0.41 11.64
N VAL A 5 -4.52 0.86 11.05
CA VAL A 5 -3.33 1.30 11.79
C VAL A 5 -3.33 2.82 11.92
N GLU A 6 -3.63 3.52 10.83
CA GLU A 6 -3.54 4.98 10.77
C GLU A 6 -4.60 5.55 9.82
N LYS A 7 -5.19 6.70 10.19
CA LYS A 7 -6.12 7.42 9.32
C LYS A 7 -5.32 8.29 8.35
N ALA A 8 -5.36 7.96 7.07
CA ALA A 8 -4.65 8.70 6.04
C ALA A 8 -5.59 9.55 5.17
N GLY A 9 -6.89 9.23 5.12
CA GLY A 9 -7.90 10.04 4.43
C GLY A 9 -7.65 10.19 2.92
N ILE A 10 -7.01 9.20 2.29
CA ILE A 10 -6.52 9.35 0.91
C ILE A 10 -7.65 9.14 -0.08
N LYS A 11 -7.86 10.14 -0.94
CA LYS A 11 -8.71 10.02 -2.12
C LYS A 11 -7.95 9.31 -3.24
N ARG A 12 -8.43 8.12 -3.61
CA ARG A 12 -7.81 7.32 -4.67
C ARG A 12 -8.24 7.82 -6.05
N GLU A 13 -7.27 8.21 -6.85
CA GLU A 13 -7.49 8.62 -8.23
C GLU A 13 -7.36 7.44 -9.19
N LYS A 14 -8.22 7.43 -10.21
CA LYS A 14 -8.17 6.41 -11.27
C LYS A 14 -6.84 6.54 -12.02
N GLY A 15 -6.19 5.40 -12.28
CA GLY A 15 -4.92 5.38 -13.00
C GLY A 15 -3.67 5.44 -12.10
N TYR A 16 -3.83 5.57 -10.79
CA TYR A 16 -2.73 5.57 -9.83
C TYR A 16 -2.75 4.33 -8.93
N LEU A 17 -1.55 3.84 -8.61
CA LEU A 17 -1.30 2.86 -7.56
C LEU A 17 -0.93 3.62 -6.30
N TYR A 18 -1.61 3.32 -5.20
CA TYR A 18 -1.31 3.86 -3.88
C TYR A 18 -0.65 2.76 -3.05
N TYR A 19 0.43 3.10 -2.37
CA TYR A 19 1.18 2.14 -1.58
C TYR A 19 1.94 2.85 -0.46
N LEU A 20 2.27 2.09 0.58
CA LEU A 20 3.15 2.56 1.64
C LEU A 20 4.60 2.48 1.14
N ASP A 21 5.40 3.51 1.34
CA ASP A 21 6.82 3.54 0.97
C ASP A 21 7.73 3.01 2.09
N LYS A 22 9.04 2.97 1.84
CA LYS A 22 10.04 2.45 2.82
C LYS A 22 10.11 3.28 4.10
N GLN A 23 9.68 4.54 4.07
CA GLN A 23 9.66 5.44 5.22
C GLN A 23 8.38 5.30 6.04
N GLY A 24 7.41 4.50 5.57
CA GLY A 24 6.12 4.34 6.22
C GLY A 24 5.10 5.42 5.82
N ASP A 25 5.38 6.18 4.77
CA ASP A 25 4.50 7.20 4.24
C ASP A 25 3.68 6.67 3.07
N VAL A 26 2.58 7.34 2.73
CA VAL A 26 1.79 6.93 1.57
C VAL A 26 2.24 7.69 0.34
N SER A 27 2.60 6.92 -0.67
CA SER A 27 2.99 7.41 -1.98
C SER A 27 2.04 6.88 -3.06
N ARG A 28 1.96 7.60 -4.16
CA ARG A 28 1.24 7.20 -5.37
C ARG A 28 2.19 7.15 -6.57
N ALA A 29 1.91 6.28 -7.52
CA ALA A 29 2.58 6.26 -8.81
C ALA A 29 1.59 5.95 -9.93
N LYS A 30 1.78 6.54 -11.12
CA LYS A 30 0.94 6.22 -12.28
C LYS A 30 1.11 4.74 -12.62
N MET A 31 0.01 4.00 -12.75
CA MET A 31 0.06 2.57 -13.04
C MET A 31 0.66 2.30 -14.43
N ALA A 32 1.57 1.33 -14.49
CA ALA A 32 1.97 0.72 -15.75
C ALA A 32 0.79 -0.10 -16.30
N ARG A 33 0.29 0.25 -17.49
CA ARG A 33 -0.80 -0.46 -18.18
C ARG A 33 -0.51 -0.56 -19.67
N GLY A 34 -0.84 -1.69 -20.28
CA GLY A 34 -0.75 -1.90 -21.73
C GLY A 34 0.65 -1.65 -22.30
N GLY A 35 1.69 -2.19 -21.66
CA GLY A 35 3.09 -1.99 -22.08
C GLY A 35 3.70 -0.62 -21.77
N LYS A 36 2.91 0.33 -21.23
CA LYS A 36 3.43 1.65 -20.83
C LYS A 36 4.11 1.59 -19.48
N LYS A 37 5.26 2.27 -19.35
CA LYS A 37 5.99 2.41 -18.08
C LYS A 37 5.14 3.14 -17.05
N GLY A 38 5.30 2.75 -15.78
CA GLY A 38 4.70 3.45 -14.65
C GLY A 38 5.28 4.86 -14.48
N GLY A 39 4.58 5.69 -13.71
CA GLY A 39 5.02 7.04 -13.38
C GLY A 39 6.05 7.05 -12.25
N LYS A 40 6.70 8.20 -12.06
CA LYS A 40 7.53 8.44 -10.88
C LYS A 40 6.66 8.42 -9.62
N PRO A 41 7.20 7.96 -8.49
CA PRO A 41 6.49 7.96 -7.23
C PRO A 41 6.39 9.38 -6.65
N GLU A 42 5.20 9.74 -6.18
CA GLU A 42 4.89 11.00 -5.52
C GLU A 42 4.39 10.73 -4.11
N LYS A 43 4.95 11.42 -3.12
CA LYS A 43 4.47 11.32 -1.73
C LYS A 43 3.16 12.09 -1.59
N VAL A 44 2.13 11.42 -1.08
CA VAL A 44 0.78 12.00 -0.91
C VAL A 44 0.60 12.50 0.51
N THR A 45 0.96 11.67 1.49
CA THR A 45 0.85 12.04 2.90
C THR A 45 1.96 11.40 3.72
N LYS A 46 2.40 12.12 4.75
CA LYS A 46 3.30 11.58 5.76
C LYS A 46 2.46 10.84 6.79
N ALA A 47 2.71 9.54 6.95
CA ALA A 47 1.98 8.70 7.88
C ALA A 47 2.91 8.10 8.95
N GLY A 48 4.22 7.97 8.67
CA GLY A 48 5.18 7.47 9.65
C GLY A 48 4.88 6.06 10.18
N VAL A 49 4.19 5.24 9.40
CA VAL A 49 3.75 3.91 9.85
C VAL A 49 4.93 2.95 9.93
N LYS A 50 5.19 2.43 11.13
CA LYS A 50 6.18 1.37 11.36
C LYS A 50 5.65 0.04 10.87
N ARG A 51 6.41 -0.62 9.99
CA ARG A 51 6.07 -1.94 9.48
C ARG A 51 6.55 -3.02 10.44
N GLU A 52 5.62 -3.85 10.87
CA GLU A 52 5.90 -5.05 11.65
C GLU A 52 6.10 -6.25 10.74
N GLU A 53 7.05 -7.12 11.10
CA GLU A 53 7.30 -8.34 10.37
C GLU A 53 6.07 -9.27 10.44
N GLY A 54 5.75 -9.93 9.33
CA GLY A 54 4.59 -10.82 9.25
C GLY A 54 3.26 -10.11 8.97
N TYR A 55 3.25 -8.80 8.73
CA TYR A 55 2.06 -8.04 8.34
C TYR A 55 2.19 -7.38 6.96
N LEU A 56 1.14 -7.48 6.16
CA LEU A 56 0.97 -6.75 4.91
C LEU A 56 0.28 -5.43 5.20
N TYR A 57 0.90 -4.32 4.80
CA TYR A 57 0.36 -2.97 4.91
C TYR A 57 -0.20 -2.50 3.57
N PHE A 58 -1.40 -1.95 3.57
CA PHE A 58 -2.07 -1.47 2.37
C PHE A 58 -3.05 -0.33 2.68
N ILE A 59 -3.47 0.38 1.63
CA ILE A 59 -4.51 1.40 1.73
C ILE A 59 -5.86 0.73 1.47
N ASP A 60 -6.78 0.86 2.42
CA ASP A 60 -8.11 0.28 2.34
C ASP A 60 -9.05 1.06 1.39
N LYS A 61 -10.34 0.68 1.37
CA LYS A 61 -11.35 1.35 0.53
C LYS A 61 -11.72 2.74 1.05
N GLN A 62 -11.51 3.02 2.33
CA GLN A 62 -11.78 4.32 2.97
C GLN A 62 -10.62 5.29 2.76
N GLY A 63 -9.48 4.82 2.26
CA GLY A 63 -8.29 5.63 2.05
C GLY A 63 -7.36 5.66 3.26
N ASP A 64 -7.56 4.73 4.20
CA ASP A 64 -6.76 4.63 5.43
C ASP A 64 -5.75 3.49 5.34
N ILE A 65 -4.72 3.57 6.19
CA ILE A 65 -3.66 2.56 6.22
C ILE A 65 -4.10 1.43 7.13
N SER A 66 -4.22 0.25 6.56
CA SER A 66 -4.59 -0.97 7.25
C SER A 66 -3.49 -2.02 7.13
N ARG A 67 -3.41 -2.91 8.12
CA ARG A 67 -2.52 -4.06 8.12
C ARG A 67 -3.32 -5.36 8.17
N ALA A 68 -2.79 -6.42 7.58
CA ALA A 68 -3.32 -7.76 7.73
C ALA A 68 -2.18 -8.76 7.94
N LYS A 69 -2.38 -9.75 8.80
CA LYS A 69 -1.40 -10.81 9.02
C LYS A 69 -1.16 -11.54 7.70
N MET A 70 0.09 -11.58 7.25
CA MET A 70 0.46 -12.29 6.03
C MET A 70 0.19 -13.78 6.24
N ALA A 71 -0.65 -14.37 5.39
CA ALA A 71 -0.70 -15.80 5.27
C ALA A 71 0.66 -16.24 4.71
N ARG A 72 1.52 -16.83 5.54
CA ARG A 72 2.72 -17.52 5.06
C ARG A 72 2.24 -18.63 4.13
N ARG A 73 2.21 -18.39 2.82
CA ARG A 73 1.96 -19.44 1.84
C ARG A 73 3.21 -20.32 1.82
N GLY A 74 3.27 -21.25 2.77
CA GLY A 74 4.23 -22.34 2.76
C GLY A 74 4.10 -23.08 1.42
N LYS A 75 5.25 -23.23 0.76
CA LYS A 75 5.56 -24.13 -0.37
C LYS A 75 4.48 -24.30 -1.45
N LYS A 76 4.81 -23.90 -2.69
CA LYS A 76 4.26 -24.54 -3.90
C LYS A 76 4.24 -26.05 -3.66
N LYS A 77 3.05 -26.67 -3.60
CA LYS A 77 2.95 -28.12 -3.78
C LYS A 77 3.52 -28.42 -5.17
N LYS A 78 4.46 -29.35 -5.17
CA LYS A 78 5.19 -29.86 -6.33
C LYS A 78 4.22 -30.46 -7.35
#